data_AF-A0A934E3D0-F1
#
_entry.id   AF-A0A934E3D0-F1
#
_cell.length_a   1.000
_cell.length_b   1.000
_cell.length_c   1.000
_cell.angle_alpha   90.00
_cell.angle_beta   90.00
_cell.angle_gamma   90.00
#
_symmetry.space_group_name_H-M   'P 1'
#
loop_
_entity.id
_entity.type
_entity.pdbx_description
1 polymer ?
#
loop_
_entity_poly.entity_id
_entity_poly.type
_entity_poly.pdbx_seq_one_letter_code
_entity_poly.pdbx_strand_id
1 'polypeptide(L)'
;MTMSSHPSKFALEQLFVGDLPDEERDRAAGHVEHCAECRKYLGELKGVTEQQLGSLPPPFFMTRLRARRAEGERRGWKLARLWAMGPVAAAVAAMLLLIPRGTVEPLDHAGLKGSGVVLHLKRGEQTRLLGEAEKVRGGDALRLVLLLDQPQRVAVWFVDASGRVDRFHDAQSLALEAGEQVLAGSAVVDSPCRDLWLVVARGEAASADGEQALRRGVAAKPTSPADWAPPQAIVRALSCE
;
A
#
# COMPACT_ATOMS: atom_id res chain seq x y z
N MET A 1 -44.86 -10.48 -14.85
CA MET A 1 -44.22 -9.19 -14.54
C MET A 1 -43.32 -9.41 -13.35
N THR A 2 -42.06 -9.72 -13.60
CA THR A 2 -41.05 -10.03 -12.58
C THR A 2 -40.59 -8.74 -11.91
N MET A 3 -40.67 -8.69 -10.58
CA MET A 3 -40.10 -7.63 -9.77
C MET A 3 -38.58 -7.65 -9.94
N SER A 4 -38.04 -6.75 -10.78
CA SER A 4 -36.59 -6.59 -10.93
C SER A 4 -36.02 -6.07 -9.62
N SER A 5 -35.34 -6.94 -8.88
CA SER A 5 -34.58 -6.55 -7.69
C SER A 5 -33.49 -5.56 -8.08
N HIS A 6 -33.46 -4.39 -7.44
CA HIS A 6 -32.41 -3.40 -7.67
C HIS A 6 -31.03 -3.98 -7.32
N PRO A 7 -29.96 -3.62 -8.05
CA PRO A 7 -28.60 -3.89 -7.63
C PRO A 7 -28.35 -3.35 -6.23
N SER A 8 -27.50 -4.03 -5.46
CA SER A 8 -27.10 -3.51 -4.16
C SER A 8 -26.37 -2.17 -4.31
N LYS A 9 -26.45 -1.30 -3.30
CA LYS A 9 -25.72 -0.02 -3.30
C LYS A 9 -24.23 -0.21 -3.50
N PHE A 10 -23.66 -1.25 -2.90
CA PHE A 10 -22.26 -1.63 -3.05
C PHE A 10 -21.91 -1.98 -4.50
N ALA A 11 -22.75 -2.72 -5.22
CA ALA A 11 -22.53 -3.01 -6.64
C ALA A 11 -22.61 -1.74 -7.51
N LEU A 12 -23.48 -0.78 -7.17
CA LEU A 12 -23.53 0.51 -7.85
C LEU A 12 -22.28 1.37 -7.59
N GLU A 13 -21.72 1.32 -6.38
CA GLU A 13 -20.44 1.97 -6.05
C GLU A 13 -19.27 1.34 -6.80
N GLN A 14 -19.20 0.01 -6.84
CA GLN A 14 -18.20 -0.72 -7.64
C GLN A 14 -18.34 -0.43 -9.15
N LEU A 15 -19.58 -0.36 -9.67
CA LEU A 15 -19.83 0.06 -11.04
C LEU A 15 -19.33 1.50 -11.29
N PHE A 16 -19.56 2.41 -10.35
CA PHE A 16 -19.12 3.81 -10.45
C PHE A 16 -17.60 3.95 -10.51
N VAL A 17 -16.85 3.15 -9.74
CA VAL A 17 -15.37 3.16 -9.73
C VAL A 17 -14.74 2.24 -10.79
N GLY A 18 -15.54 1.46 -11.52
CA GLY A 18 -15.08 0.57 -12.59
C GLY A 18 -14.54 -0.79 -12.12
N ASP A 19 -14.81 -1.17 -10.87
CA ASP A 19 -14.26 -2.35 -10.17
C ASP A 19 -15.19 -3.58 -10.20
N LEU A 20 -16.25 -3.53 -11.02
CA LEU A 20 -17.18 -4.65 -11.16
C LEU A 20 -16.69 -5.64 -12.24
N PRO A 21 -16.74 -6.97 -12.03
CA PRO A 21 -16.45 -7.97 -13.06
C PRO A 21 -17.31 -7.75 -14.31
N ASP A 22 -16.80 -8.05 -15.50
CA ASP A 22 -17.44 -7.69 -16.78
C ASP A 22 -18.92 -8.14 -16.88
N GLU A 23 -19.22 -9.38 -16.47
CA GLU A 23 -20.59 -9.91 -16.50
C GLU A 23 -21.55 -9.20 -15.53
N GLU A 24 -21.05 -8.74 -14.39
CA GLU A 24 -21.85 -7.98 -13.42
C GLU A 24 -21.97 -6.52 -13.84
N ARG A 25 -20.92 -5.97 -14.46
CA ARG A 25 -20.85 -4.62 -15.02
C ARG A 25 -21.95 -4.42 -16.05
N ASP A 26 -22.06 -5.33 -17.02
CA ASP A 26 -23.06 -5.23 -18.10
C ASP A 26 -24.48 -5.32 -17.57
N ARG A 27 -24.73 -6.22 -16.60
CA ARG A 27 -26.04 -6.36 -15.95
C ARG A 27 -26.42 -5.11 -15.15
N ALA A 28 -25.50 -4.60 -14.34
CA ALA A 28 -25.74 -3.42 -13.53
C ALA A 28 -25.92 -2.16 -14.41
N ALA A 29 -25.11 -2.02 -15.47
CA ALA A 29 -25.23 -0.93 -16.44
C ALA A 29 -26.59 -0.97 -17.16
N GLY A 30 -27.00 -2.12 -17.69
CA GLY A 30 -28.31 -2.26 -18.36
C GLY A 30 -29.50 -1.95 -17.44
N HIS A 31 -29.41 -2.30 -16.15
CA HIS A 31 -30.43 -1.91 -15.16
C HIS A 31 -30.45 -0.41 -14.91
N VAL A 32 -29.28 0.21 -14.75
CA VAL A 32 -29.15 1.66 -14.53
C VAL A 32 -29.75 2.45 -15.69
N GLU A 33 -29.61 2.00 -16.95
CA GLU A 33 -30.22 2.68 -18.10
C GLU A 33 -31.74 2.86 -17.96
N HIS A 34 -32.41 1.88 -17.36
CA HIS A 34 -33.88 1.82 -17.28
C HIS A 34 -34.43 2.19 -15.89
N CYS A 35 -33.60 2.23 -14.84
CA CYS A 35 -34.01 2.50 -13.48
C CYS A 35 -33.69 3.93 -13.04
N ALA A 36 -34.72 4.76 -12.83
CA ALA A 36 -34.56 6.15 -12.41
C ALA A 36 -33.89 6.30 -11.02
N GLU A 37 -34.18 5.40 -10.08
CA GLU A 37 -33.62 5.43 -8.73
C GLU A 37 -32.12 5.15 -8.72
N CYS A 38 -31.67 4.11 -9.45
CA CYS A 38 -30.25 3.79 -9.57
C CYS A 38 -29.47 4.91 -10.28
N ARG A 39 -30.05 5.55 -11.31
CA ARG A 39 -29.44 6.74 -11.95
C ARG A 39 -29.29 7.91 -10.99
N LYS A 40 -30.31 8.15 -10.16
CA LYS A 40 -30.25 9.21 -9.14
C LYS A 40 -29.10 8.94 -8.16
N TYR A 41 -28.97 7.71 -7.67
CA TYR A 41 -27.87 7.33 -6.75
C TYR A 41 -26.49 7.54 -7.36
N LEU A 42 -26.27 7.11 -8.61
CA LEU A 42 -25.00 7.35 -9.30
C LEU A 42 -24.74 8.84 -9.56
N GLY A 43 -25.80 9.62 -9.80
CA GLY A 43 -25.72 11.09 -9.89
C GLY A 43 -25.26 11.73 -8.57
N GLU A 44 -25.74 11.24 -7.43
CA GLU A 44 -25.31 11.68 -6.10
C GLU A 44 -23.83 11.37 -5.85
N LEU A 45 -23.36 10.15 -6.15
CA LEU A 45 -21.94 9.77 -6.05
C LEU A 45 -21.04 10.65 -6.94
N LYS A 46 -21.49 10.93 -8.17
CA LYS A 46 -20.79 11.84 -9.09
C LYS A 46 -20.69 13.25 -8.52
N GLY A 47 -21.78 13.79 -7.97
CA GLY A 47 -21.79 15.12 -7.36
C GLY A 47 -20.82 15.25 -6.18
N VAL A 48 -20.75 14.24 -5.30
CA VAL A 48 -19.77 14.19 -4.19
C VAL A 48 -18.34 14.19 -4.74
N THR A 49 -18.08 13.39 -5.78
CA THR A 49 -16.75 13.30 -6.41
C THR A 49 -16.33 14.64 -7.01
N GLU A 50 -17.23 15.31 -7.74
CA GLU A 50 -16.97 16.62 -8.34
C GLU A 50 -16.72 17.70 -7.28
N GLN A 51 -17.49 17.71 -6.19
CA GLN A 51 -17.29 18.62 -5.07
C GLN A 51 -15.92 18.42 -4.39
N GLN A 52 -15.52 17.16 -4.17
CA GLN A 52 -14.21 16.82 -3.63
C GLN A 52 -13.09 17.24 -4.58
N LEU A 53 -13.21 16.96 -5.89
CA LEU A 53 -12.22 17.40 -6.87
C LEU A 53 -12.13 18.94 -6.97
N GLY A 54 -13.24 19.65 -6.82
CA GLY A 54 -13.29 21.12 -6.82
C GLY A 54 -12.68 21.77 -5.56
N SER A 55 -12.62 21.05 -4.44
CA SER A 55 -12.04 21.52 -3.18
C SER A 55 -10.55 21.19 -3.01
N LEU A 56 -9.98 20.35 -3.88
CA LEU A 56 -8.55 20.06 -3.89
C LEU A 56 -7.78 21.17 -4.64
N PRO A 57 -6.80 21.86 -4.02
CA PRO A 57 -6.12 23.01 -4.63
C PRO A 57 -5.20 22.58 -5.81
N PRO A 58 -5.36 23.17 -7.02
CA PRO A 58 -4.54 22.81 -8.18
C PRO A 58 -3.43 23.85 -8.44
N PRO A 59 -2.25 23.70 -7.81
CA PRO A 59 -1.01 23.94 -8.57
C PRO A 59 0.07 22.86 -8.37
N PHE A 60 0.15 22.26 -7.18
CA PHE A 60 1.25 21.34 -6.83
C PHE A 60 1.15 20.00 -7.54
N PHE A 61 -0.07 19.47 -7.73
CA PHE A 61 -0.29 18.21 -8.44
C PHE A 61 0.13 18.29 -9.93
N MET A 62 -0.27 19.37 -10.62
CA MET A 62 0.08 19.59 -12.02
C MET A 62 1.58 19.85 -12.20
N THR A 63 2.21 20.55 -11.24
CA THR A 63 3.66 20.76 -11.23
C THR A 63 4.41 19.43 -11.05
N ARG A 64 3.95 18.55 -10.15
CA ARG A 64 4.54 17.22 -9.92
C ARG A 64 4.39 16.30 -11.14
N LEU A 65 3.24 16.34 -11.82
CA LEU A 65 3.01 15.60 -13.08
C LEU A 65 3.92 16.08 -14.21
N ARG A 66 4.08 17.40 -14.36
CA ARG A 66 5.00 17.99 -15.35
C ARG A 66 6.46 17.63 -15.06
N ALA A 67 6.88 17.65 -13.79
CA ALA A 67 8.21 17.25 -13.38
C ALA A 67 8.50 15.77 -13.73
N ARG A 68 7.57 14.86 -13.41
CA ARG A 68 7.72 13.43 -13.76
C ARG A 68 7.81 13.19 -15.26
N ARG A 69 7.05 13.92 -16.08
CA ARG A 69 7.12 13.80 -17.55
C ARG A 69 8.47 14.27 -18.10
N ALA A 70 8.99 15.38 -17.59
CA ALA A 70 10.30 15.92 -17.98
C ALA A 70 11.46 14.98 -17.57
N GLU A 71 11.35 14.28 -16.43
CA GLU A 71 12.33 13.28 -16.01
C GLU A 71 12.31 12.02 -16.89
N GLY A 72 11.12 11.56 -17.31
CA GLY A 72 10.96 10.43 -18.22
C GLY A 72 11.62 10.66 -19.58
N GLU A 73 11.42 11.85 -20.16
CA GLU A 73 12.04 12.24 -21.44
C GLU A 73 13.58 12.28 -21.35
N ARG A 74 14.14 12.75 -20.23
CA ARG A 74 15.60 12.76 -20.00
C ARG A 74 16.18 11.34 -19.86
N ARG A 75 15.42 10.39 -19.32
CA ARG A 75 15.86 8.99 -19.17
C ARG A 75 15.83 8.23 -20.50
N GLY A 76 14.86 8.53 -21.38
CA GLY A 76 14.77 7.98 -22.73
C GLY A 76 15.97 8.33 -23.62
N TRP A 77 16.45 9.58 -23.55
CA TRP A 77 17.65 9.99 -24.31
C TRP A 77 18.91 9.26 -23.83
N LYS A 78 19.10 9.05 -22.52
CA LYS A 78 20.28 8.32 -22.01
C LYS A 78 20.32 6.87 -22.51
N LEU A 79 19.17 6.20 -22.57
CA LEU A 79 19.06 4.84 -23.13
C LEU A 79 19.29 4.83 -24.65
N ALA A 80 18.75 5.80 -25.39
CA ALA A 80 19.00 5.92 -26.83
C ALA A 80 20.49 6.13 -27.16
N ARG A 81 21.22 6.86 -26.29
CA ARG A 81 22.67 7.08 -26.44
C ARG A 81 23.52 5.85 -26.08
N LEU A 82 23.03 4.98 -25.20
CA LEU A 82 23.65 3.68 -24.90
C LEU A 82 23.52 2.68 -26.07
N TRP A 83 22.42 2.75 -26.83
CA TRP A 83 22.24 1.94 -28.05
C TRP A 83 23.11 2.38 -29.24
N ALA A 84 23.67 3.58 -29.19
CA ALA A 84 24.61 4.06 -30.21
C ALA A 84 26.06 3.55 -30.02
N MET A 85 26.37 2.85 -28.91
CA MET A 85 27.69 2.28 -28.65
C MET A 85 27.71 0.75 -28.84
N GLY A 86 27.60 0.34 -30.11
CA GLY A 86 28.22 -0.87 -30.65
C GLY A 86 27.67 -2.26 -30.25
N PRO A 87 28.12 -3.32 -30.96
CA PRO A 87 27.54 -4.66 -30.92
C PRO A 87 27.79 -5.46 -29.63
N VAL A 88 28.48 -4.90 -28.63
CA VAL A 88 28.80 -5.60 -27.37
C VAL A 88 27.60 -5.64 -26.41
N ALA A 89 26.62 -4.76 -26.58
CA ALA A 89 25.42 -4.71 -25.73
C ALA A 89 24.42 -5.87 -25.98
N ALA A 90 24.49 -6.54 -27.13
CA ALA A 90 23.54 -7.60 -27.49
C ALA A 90 23.73 -8.88 -26.65
N ALA A 91 24.97 -9.21 -26.26
CA ALA A 91 25.27 -10.44 -25.51
C ALA A 91 24.77 -10.38 -24.05
N VAL A 92 24.84 -9.22 -23.41
CA VAL A 92 24.38 -9.04 -22.02
C VAL A 92 22.85 -9.02 -21.94
N ALA A 93 22.18 -8.47 -22.95
CA ALA A 93 20.72 -8.47 -23.03
C ALA A 93 20.14 -9.90 -23.17
N ALA A 94 20.82 -10.79 -23.91
CA ALA A 94 20.40 -12.18 -24.05
C ALA A 94 20.51 -12.98 -22.73
N MET A 95 21.51 -12.68 -21.89
CA MET A 95 21.71 -13.37 -20.61
C MET A 95 20.67 -12.97 -19.55
N LEU A 96 20.17 -11.73 -19.60
CA LEU A 96 19.08 -11.25 -18.73
C LEU A 96 17.69 -11.79 -19.13
N LEU A 97 17.51 -12.26 -20.37
CA LEU A 97 16.26 -12.87 -20.86
C LEU A 97 16.08 -14.33 -20.40
N LEU A 98 17.15 -15.00 -19.96
CA LEU A 98 17.13 -16.40 -19.51
C LEU A 98 16.84 -16.57 -18.01
N ILE A 99 16.67 -15.47 -17.26
CA ILE A 99 16.22 -15.56 -15.87
C ILE A 99 14.71 -15.81 -15.89
N PRO A 100 14.22 -16.98 -15.45
CA PRO A 100 12.79 -17.24 -15.36
C PRO A 100 12.19 -16.21 -14.41
N ARG A 101 11.50 -15.23 -14.98
CA ARG A 101 10.64 -14.32 -14.23
C ARG A 101 9.52 -15.18 -13.70
N GLY A 102 9.64 -15.59 -12.43
CA GLY A 102 8.50 -16.13 -11.70
C GLY A 102 7.33 -15.18 -11.92
N THR A 103 6.21 -15.73 -12.36
CA THR A 103 4.96 -15.03 -12.56
C THR A 103 4.45 -14.54 -11.20
N VAL A 104 5.00 -13.43 -10.73
CA VAL A 104 4.35 -12.61 -9.72
C VAL A 104 3.25 -11.92 -10.51
N GLU A 105 2.03 -12.44 -10.39
CA GLU A 105 0.84 -11.74 -10.86
C GLU A 105 0.90 -10.31 -10.29
N PRO A 106 0.75 -9.26 -11.12
CA PRO A 106 0.53 -7.92 -10.63
C PRO A 106 -0.80 -7.98 -9.88
N LEU A 107 -0.73 -8.10 -8.56
CA LEU A 107 -1.93 -8.05 -7.74
C LEU A 107 -2.58 -6.68 -7.97
N ASP A 108 -3.80 -6.69 -8.48
CA ASP A 108 -4.73 -5.56 -8.52
C ASP A 108 -4.90 -4.99 -7.11
N HIS A 109 -3.98 -4.13 -6.71
CA HIS A 109 -4.14 -3.30 -5.55
C HIS A 109 -4.72 -2.00 -6.06
N ALA A 110 -6.03 -1.84 -5.82
CA ALA A 110 -6.74 -0.57 -5.92
C ALA A 110 -5.78 0.56 -5.54
N GLY A 111 -5.46 1.40 -6.52
CA GLY A 111 -4.47 2.45 -6.42
C GLY A 111 -4.86 3.47 -5.35
N LEU A 112 -4.54 3.17 -4.08
CA LEU A 112 -4.58 4.13 -3.01
C LEU A 112 -3.53 5.18 -3.35
N LYS A 113 -4.00 6.34 -3.81
CA LYS A 113 -3.18 7.55 -3.98
C LYS A 113 -2.69 7.95 -2.60
N GLY A 114 -1.54 7.41 -2.20
CA GLY A 114 -0.97 7.67 -0.89
C GLY A 114 0.14 6.70 -0.54
N SER A 115 0.83 7.04 0.53
CA SER A 115 1.83 6.19 1.14
C SER A 115 1.17 5.00 1.84
N GLY A 116 1.60 3.77 1.60
CA GLY A 116 0.95 2.55 2.08
C GLY A 116 1.91 1.56 2.75
N VAL A 117 1.32 0.55 3.42
CA VAL A 117 2.05 -0.53 4.10
C VAL A 117 1.39 -1.86 3.73
N VAL A 118 2.15 -2.75 3.11
CA VAL A 118 1.72 -4.07 2.67
C VAL A 118 2.56 -5.11 3.39
N LEU A 119 1.91 -6.10 4.01
CA LEU A 119 2.59 -7.18 4.73
C LEU A 119 2.39 -8.48 3.97
N HIS A 120 3.49 -9.17 3.69
CA HIS A 120 3.46 -10.55 3.25
C HIS A 120 3.78 -11.47 4.42
N LEU A 121 2.99 -12.51 4.59
CA LEU A 121 3.18 -13.59 5.55
C LEU A 121 3.81 -14.79 4.83
N LYS A 122 4.93 -15.28 5.33
CA LYS A 122 5.52 -16.57 4.91
C LYS A 122 5.32 -17.60 6.02
N ARG A 123 4.67 -18.71 5.69
CA ARG A 123 4.42 -19.87 6.56
C ARG A 123 4.87 -21.14 5.83
N GLY A 124 5.95 -21.75 6.30
CA GLY A 124 6.63 -22.81 5.54
C GLY A 124 7.11 -22.28 4.17
N GLU A 125 6.73 -22.94 3.08
CA GLU A 125 7.07 -22.52 1.72
C GLU A 125 6.06 -21.54 1.08
N GLN A 126 4.94 -21.28 1.73
CA GLN A 126 3.90 -20.41 1.19
C GLN A 126 4.13 -18.97 1.61
N THR A 127 4.16 -18.05 0.64
CA THR A 127 4.13 -16.60 0.88
C THR A 127 2.83 -16.04 0.35
N ARG A 128 2.11 -15.28 1.17
CA ARG A 128 0.84 -14.65 0.79
C ARG A 128 0.74 -13.24 1.36
N LEU A 129 -0.14 -12.43 0.76
CA LEU A 129 -0.52 -11.14 1.33
C LEU A 129 -1.29 -11.37 2.64
N LEU A 130 -0.89 -10.69 3.72
CA LEU A 130 -1.60 -10.73 4.98
C LEU A 130 -2.77 -9.73 4.91
N GLY A 131 -4.01 -10.22 5.04
CA GLY A 131 -5.21 -9.39 5.12
C GLY A 131 -5.38 -8.68 6.46
N GLU A 132 -6.34 -7.75 6.58
CA GLU A 132 -6.61 -7.03 7.85
C GLU A 132 -7.18 -7.93 8.95
N ALA A 133 -8.02 -8.91 8.57
CA ALA A 133 -8.65 -9.85 9.50
C ALA A 133 -7.88 -11.18 9.64
N GLU A 134 -6.75 -11.33 8.94
CA GLU A 134 -5.96 -12.55 9.01
C GLU A 134 -5.08 -12.55 10.26
N LYS A 135 -5.03 -13.72 10.91
CA LYS A 135 -4.24 -13.93 12.12
C LYS A 135 -2.85 -14.47 11.82
N VAL A 136 -1.91 -14.20 12.73
CA VAL A 136 -0.52 -14.69 12.67
C VAL A 136 -0.28 -15.78 13.72
N ARG A 137 0.72 -16.62 13.48
CA ARG A 137 1.18 -17.67 14.39
C ARG A 137 2.66 -17.51 14.70
N GLY A 138 3.09 -18.03 15.84
CA GLY A 138 4.52 -18.13 16.15
C GLY A 138 5.26 -18.92 15.06
N GLY A 139 6.40 -18.40 14.63
CA GLY A 139 7.21 -18.93 13.53
C GLY A 139 6.86 -18.38 12.14
N ASP A 140 5.76 -17.63 11.99
CA ASP A 140 5.47 -16.94 10.74
C ASP A 140 6.51 -15.85 10.46
N ALA A 141 6.98 -15.74 9.21
CA ALA A 141 7.91 -14.70 8.79
C ALA A 141 7.15 -13.57 8.07
N LEU A 142 7.24 -12.35 8.60
CA LEU A 142 6.62 -11.15 8.06
C LEU A 142 7.62 -10.39 7.19
N ARG A 143 7.24 -10.13 5.95
CA ARG A 143 7.97 -9.28 5.00
C ARG A 143 7.18 -8.02 4.73
N LEU A 144 7.84 -6.87 4.87
CA LEU A 144 7.21 -5.56 4.74
C LEU A 144 7.52 -4.93 3.39
N VAL A 145 6.47 -4.41 2.74
CA VAL A 145 6.57 -3.61 1.52
C VAL A 145 5.92 -2.26 1.80
N LEU A 146 6.66 -1.18 1.53
CA LEU A 146 6.21 0.19 1.76
C LEU A 146 5.98 0.87 0.42
N LEU A 147 4.87 1.58 0.28
CA LEU A 147 4.67 2.51 -0.82
C LEU A 147 4.91 3.92 -0.32
N LEU A 148 5.86 4.64 -0.93
CA LEU A 148 6.23 6.00 -0.56
C LEU A 148 5.99 6.94 -1.75
N ASP A 149 5.45 8.12 -1.51
CA ASP A 149 5.20 9.10 -2.58
C ASP A 149 6.41 10.00 -2.86
N GLN A 150 7.30 10.13 -1.87
CA GLN A 150 8.55 10.88 -1.91
C GLN A 150 9.66 10.16 -1.12
N PRO A 151 10.94 10.42 -1.42
CA PRO A 151 12.05 9.91 -0.63
C PRO A 151 11.97 10.43 0.80
N GLN A 152 12.12 9.55 1.79
CA GLN A 152 12.02 9.91 3.20
C GLN A 152 12.66 8.87 4.11
N ARG A 153 12.93 9.28 5.35
CA ARG A 153 13.32 8.34 6.41
C ARG A 153 12.09 7.57 6.89
N VAL A 154 12.22 6.27 7.13
CA VAL A 154 11.20 5.49 7.84
C VAL A 154 11.82 4.64 8.93
N ALA A 155 11.06 4.43 9.99
CA ALA A 155 11.38 3.49 11.05
C ALA A 155 10.19 2.57 11.23
N VAL A 156 10.48 1.30 11.54
CA VAL A 156 9.47 0.27 11.70
C VAL A 156 9.72 -0.44 13.01
N TRP A 157 8.67 -0.52 13.83
CA TRP A 157 8.70 -1.18 15.12
C TRP A 157 7.54 -2.15 15.26
N PHE A 158 7.75 -3.16 16.08
CA PHE A 158 6.70 -3.96 16.67
C PHE A 158 6.49 -3.55 18.12
N VAL A 159 5.23 -3.47 18.52
CA VAL A 159 4.83 -3.28 19.91
C VAL A 159 4.01 -4.50 20.31
N ASP A 160 4.41 -5.24 21.33
CA ASP A 160 3.62 -6.38 21.81
C ASP A 160 2.58 -5.96 22.87
N ALA A 161 1.67 -6.88 23.22
CA ALA A 161 0.68 -6.69 24.28
C ALA A 161 1.27 -6.38 25.67
N SER A 162 2.55 -6.65 25.92
CA SER A 162 3.23 -6.29 27.17
C SER A 162 3.83 -4.88 27.14
N GLY A 163 3.79 -4.22 25.99
CA GLY A 163 4.36 -2.90 25.75
C GLY A 163 5.86 -2.93 25.41
N ARG A 164 6.41 -4.10 25.09
CA ARG A 164 7.77 -4.21 24.57
C ARG A 164 7.79 -3.65 23.15
N VAL A 165 8.79 -2.81 22.87
CA VAL A 165 9.01 -2.21 21.55
C VAL A 165 10.29 -2.78 20.94
N ASP A 166 10.15 -3.49 19.83
CA ASP A 166 11.26 -4.06 19.06
C ASP A 166 11.36 -3.39 17.68
N ARG A 167 12.57 -3.31 17.13
CA ARG A 167 12.77 -2.78 15.78
C ARG A 167 12.59 -3.91 14.76
N PHE A 168 12.02 -3.57 13.59
CA PHE A 168 11.93 -4.50 12.47
C PHE A 168 13.31 -4.84 11.86
N HIS A 169 14.26 -3.89 11.94
CA HIS A 169 15.65 -4.11 11.53
C HIS A 169 16.63 -3.51 12.55
N ASP A 170 17.91 -3.85 12.42
CA ASP A 170 18.96 -3.43 13.36
C ASP A 170 19.24 -1.92 13.35
N ALA A 171 19.19 -1.28 12.18
CA ALA A 171 19.40 0.16 12.12
C ALA A 171 18.22 0.92 12.79
N GLN A 172 18.41 2.21 13.04
CA GLN A 172 17.37 3.00 13.70
C GLN A 172 16.29 3.49 12.73
N SER A 173 16.70 3.86 11.51
CA SER A 173 15.80 4.20 10.42
C SER A 173 16.48 4.00 9.06
N LEU A 174 15.67 3.80 8.03
CA LEU A 174 16.07 3.64 6.65
C LEU A 174 15.77 4.91 5.87
N ALA A 175 16.73 5.40 5.09
CA ALA A 175 16.45 6.34 4.02
C ALA A 175 15.94 5.55 2.81
N LEU A 176 14.69 5.78 2.42
CA LEU A 176 14.03 5.05 1.35
C LEU A 176 13.64 6.02 0.24
N GLU A 177 13.75 5.57 -0.99
CA GLU A 177 13.32 6.31 -2.18
C GLU A 177 11.80 6.28 -2.35
N ALA A 178 11.27 7.19 -3.17
CA ALA A 178 9.87 7.12 -3.59
C ALA A 178 9.57 5.82 -4.36
N GLY A 179 8.31 5.40 -4.35
CA GLY A 179 7.83 4.20 -5.00
C GLY A 179 7.66 3.04 -4.02
N GLU A 180 7.59 1.83 -4.57
CA GLU A 180 7.50 0.59 -3.82
C GLU A 180 8.88 0.18 -3.30
N GLN A 181 9.00 -0.01 -1.99
CA GLN A 181 10.23 -0.32 -1.29
C GLN A 181 10.02 -1.57 -0.46
N VAL A 182 10.67 -2.66 -0.87
CA VAL A 182 10.68 -3.90 -0.09
C VAL A 182 11.76 -3.79 0.97
N LEU A 183 11.38 -3.86 2.24
CA LEU A 183 12.36 -3.84 3.31
C LEU A 183 13.16 -5.13 3.31
N ALA A 184 14.49 -5.00 3.43
CA ALA A 184 15.38 -6.15 3.53
C ALA A 184 15.14 -6.88 4.85
N GLY A 185 15.14 -8.21 4.78
CA GLY A 185 14.89 -9.09 5.93
C GLY A 185 13.43 -9.47 6.11
N SER A 186 13.20 -10.25 7.16
CA SER A 186 11.87 -10.65 7.62
C SER A 186 11.87 -10.70 9.13
N ALA A 187 10.80 -10.24 9.75
CA ALA A 187 10.60 -10.40 11.18
C ALA A 187 9.87 -11.72 11.43
N VAL A 188 10.41 -12.58 12.28
CA VAL A 188 9.75 -13.84 12.66
C VAL A 188 8.91 -13.58 13.89
N VAL A 189 7.64 -13.98 13.86
CA VAL A 189 6.73 -13.87 15.01
C VAL A 189 7.19 -14.84 16.10
N ASP A 190 7.41 -14.32 17.31
CA ASP A 190 7.86 -15.11 18.45
C ASP A 190 6.85 -16.23 18.81
N SER A 191 7.36 -17.29 19.45
CA SER A 191 6.55 -18.35 20.05
C SER A 191 6.80 -18.39 21.57
N PRO A 192 5.76 -18.26 22.42
CA PRO A 192 4.34 -18.19 22.08
C PRO A 192 3.95 -16.87 21.39
N CYS A 193 3.03 -16.95 20.44
CA CYS A 193 2.50 -15.79 19.72
C CYS A 193 1.74 -14.88 20.70
N ARG A 194 1.95 -13.57 20.58
CA ARG A 194 1.19 -12.55 21.33
C ARG A 194 0.69 -11.48 20.37
N ASP A 195 -0.50 -10.95 20.64
CA ASP A 195 -1.01 -9.81 19.89
C ASP A 195 0.02 -8.68 19.86
N LEU A 196 0.20 -8.12 18.67
CA LEU A 196 1.23 -7.12 18.42
C LEU A 196 0.74 -6.07 17.43
N TRP A 197 1.35 -4.89 17.48
CA TRP A 197 1.10 -3.79 16.57
C TRP A 197 2.36 -3.52 15.75
N LEU A 198 2.21 -3.46 14.44
CA LEU A 198 3.23 -2.91 13.56
C LEU A 198 3.06 -1.39 13.51
N VAL A 199 4.15 -0.66 13.75
CA VAL A 199 4.20 0.80 13.72
C VAL A 199 5.19 1.22 12.65
N VAL A 200 4.74 1.97 11.65
CA VAL A 200 5.58 2.55 10.60
C VAL A 200 5.58 4.06 10.75
N ALA A 201 6.67 4.62 11.27
CA ALA A 201 6.87 6.06 11.36
C ALA A 201 7.71 6.57 10.19
N ARG A 202 7.52 7.86 9.86
CA ARG A 202 8.15 8.51 8.72
C ARG A 202 8.68 9.89 9.07
N GLY A 203 9.60 10.40 8.26
CA GLY A 203 10.16 11.74 8.44
C GLY A 203 10.85 11.89 9.80
N GLU A 204 10.52 12.96 10.53
CA GLU A 204 11.10 13.25 11.85
C GLU A 204 10.71 12.22 12.92
N ALA A 205 9.54 11.60 12.79
CA ALA A 205 9.11 10.52 13.69
C ALA A 205 9.96 9.25 13.51
N ALA A 206 10.66 9.09 12.38
CA ALA A 206 11.60 8.00 12.11
C ALA A 206 13.00 8.29 12.69
N SER A 207 13.05 8.66 13.96
CA SER A 207 14.26 9.08 14.68
C SER A 207 14.39 8.38 16.04
N ALA A 208 15.53 8.58 16.70
CA ALA A 208 15.74 8.13 18.08
C ALA A 208 14.68 8.67 19.05
N ASP A 209 14.39 9.96 18.91
CA ASP A 209 13.41 10.65 19.76
C ASP A 209 12.00 10.13 19.50
N GLY A 210 11.68 9.83 18.23
CA GLY A 210 10.42 9.18 17.85
C GLY A 210 10.26 7.80 18.49
N GLU A 211 11.31 6.98 18.48
CA GLU A 211 11.31 5.69 19.18
C GLU A 211 11.16 5.86 20.70
N GLN A 212 11.86 6.82 21.30
CA GLN A 212 11.76 7.06 22.74
C GLN A 212 10.36 7.58 23.13
N ALA A 213 9.76 8.43 22.30
CA ALA A 213 8.39 8.90 22.48
C ALA A 213 7.40 7.74 22.39
N LEU A 214 7.54 6.86 21.40
CA LEU A 214 6.77 5.62 21.27
C LEU A 214 6.88 4.76 22.54
N ARG A 215 8.11 4.50 23.02
CA ARG A 215 8.34 3.70 24.25
C ARG A 215 7.67 4.33 25.48
N ARG A 216 7.76 5.65 25.65
CA ARG A 216 7.08 6.37 26.75
C ARG A 216 5.57 6.27 26.65
N GLY A 217 5.01 6.46 25.44
CA GLY A 217 3.58 6.37 25.18
C GLY A 217 3.03 4.99 25.53
N VAL A 218 3.70 3.94 25.07
CA VAL A 218 3.32 2.55 25.35
C VAL A 218 3.43 2.23 26.86
N ALA A 219 4.47 2.71 27.53
CA ALA A 219 4.64 2.51 28.98
C ALA A 219 3.54 3.15 29.84
N ALA A 220 2.83 4.15 29.31
CA ALA A 220 1.70 4.79 30.00
C ALA A 220 0.43 3.92 30.06
N LYS A 221 0.46 2.68 29.53
CA LYS A 221 -0.67 1.74 29.42
C LYS A 221 -1.93 2.35 28.77
N PRO A 222 -1.78 2.92 27.57
CA PRO A 222 -2.88 3.50 26.82
C PRO A 222 -3.93 2.46 26.44
N THR A 223 -5.17 2.91 26.23
CA THR A 223 -6.28 2.04 25.82
C THR A 223 -6.34 1.85 24.31
N SER A 224 -5.74 2.74 23.52
CA SER A 224 -5.75 2.69 22.07
C SER A 224 -4.38 3.02 21.44
N PRO A 225 -4.03 2.41 20.28
CA PRO A 225 -2.90 2.83 19.45
C PRO A 225 -2.79 4.33 19.16
N ALA A 226 -3.94 5.01 19.04
CA ALA A 226 -3.97 6.44 18.78
C ALA A 226 -3.36 7.29 19.90
N ASP A 227 -3.28 6.76 21.13
CA ASP A 227 -2.80 7.50 22.30
C ASP A 227 -1.28 7.49 22.43
N TRP A 228 -0.60 6.54 21.78
CA TRP A 228 0.85 6.32 21.96
C TRP A 228 1.67 6.31 20.68
N ALA A 229 1.03 6.10 19.53
CA ALA A 229 1.75 6.09 18.27
C ALA A 229 2.26 7.50 17.94
N PRO A 230 3.48 7.62 17.36
CA PRO A 230 3.95 8.91 16.87
C PRO A 230 2.96 9.52 15.89
N PRO A 231 2.81 10.87 15.87
CA PRO A 231 1.97 11.53 14.89
C PRO A 231 2.32 11.07 13.47
N GLN A 232 1.29 10.82 12.65
CA GLN A 232 1.44 10.37 11.25
C GLN A 232 2.05 8.97 11.07
N ALA A 233 2.28 8.22 12.15
CA ALA A 233 2.63 6.81 12.05
C ALA A 233 1.43 6.00 11.55
N ILE A 234 1.70 5.02 10.70
CA ILE A 234 0.71 3.99 10.35
C ILE A 234 0.81 2.90 11.39
N VAL A 235 -0.30 2.56 12.02
CA VAL A 235 -0.38 1.48 12.99
C VAL A 235 -1.29 0.39 12.46
N ARG A 236 -0.81 -0.86 12.48
CA ARG A 236 -1.57 -2.03 12.07
C ARG A 236 -1.56 -3.07 13.18
N ALA A 237 -2.73 -3.47 13.64
CA ALA A 237 -2.87 -4.57 14.59
C ALA A 237 -2.63 -5.92 13.88
N LEU A 238 -1.94 -6.82 14.56
CA LEU A 238 -1.65 -8.19 14.14
C LEU A 238 -2.07 -9.11 15.27
N SER A 239 -3.19 -9.79 15.07
CA SER A 239 -3.77 -10.69 16.08
C SER A 239 -3.18 -12.09 15.95
N CYS A 240 -2.86 -12.69 17.08
CA CYS A 240 -2.42 -14.08 17.13
C CYS A 240 -3.60 -15.06 17.07
N GLU A 241 -3.32 -16.24 16.56
CA GLU A 241 -4.25 -17.39 16.57
C GLU A 241 -4.45 -18.01 17.96
#